data_AF-A0A931XUB2-F1
#
_entry.id   AF-A0A931XUB2-F1
#
_cell.length_a   1.000
_cell.length_b   1.000
_cell.length_c   1.000
_cell.angle_alpha   90.00
_cell.angle_beta   90.00
_cell.angle_gamma   90.00
#
_symmetry.space_group_name_H-M   'P 1'
#
loop_
_entity.id
_entity.type
_entity.pdbx_description
1 polymer ?
#
loop_
_entity_poly.entity_id
_entity_poly.type
_entity_poly.pdbx_seq_one_letter_code
_entity_poly.pdbx_strand_id
1 'polypeptide(L)'
;MLLAPGTGSGATKAQDRSSVAGNFVLLLDGQVCGVLRSATGGGATADVINEARGSDWTTRKHLGSPKYEEITIQVGMDACSGLYGWIAAALNNQSSRKNGAVVTVDYDYKEISRVEFFNALISEIGFPAMDGSAKEPVYLTVKLSPEQTRRMKGGGAKVNVGTSQQKRWLPSNFRFQIAGLDAATTRVNRIEAFTVKVKITEGGGGRDAQKQPAGLEIPNLSFTLPESYADAVYAWHEDFVIKGNNSDGKERSGTLEWLSPDQRATYGKLNLRNIGIIRVSSEPGTGESAKRVRVDVYVETVGF
;
A
#
# COMPACT_ATOMS: atom_id res chain seq x y z
N MET A 1 1.97 32.13 48.02
CA MET A 1 0.85 31.70 47.16
C MET A 1 1.30 31.88 45.70
N LEU A 2 2.06 30.92 45.19
CA LEU A 2 2.49 30.89 43.79
C LEU A 2 1.59 29.89 43.06
N LEU A 3 0.79 30.39 42.11
CA LEU A 3 0.07 29.60 41.13
C LEU A 3 0.96 29.46 39.89
N ALA A 4 1.36 28.24 39.56
CA ALA A 4 1.92 27.91 38.25
C ALA A 4 0.83 27.19 37.43
N PRO A 5 0.47 27.66 36.22
CA PRO A 5 -0.35 26.88 35.30
C PRO A 5 0.53 25.92 34.49
N GLY A 6 -0.01 24.72 34.29
CA GLY A 6 0.68 23.56 33.72
C GLY A 6 0.96 23.62 32.23
N THR A 7 1.89 22.78 31.81
CA THR A 7 2.21 22.46 30.43
C THR A 7 1.92 20.96 30.20
N GLY A 8 0.68 20.65 29.85
CA GLY A 8 0.32 19.37 29.25
C GLY A 8 0.55 19.45 27.74
N SER A 9 1.69 18.96 27.27
CA SER A 9 1.96 18.77 25.84
C SER A 9 1.20 17.53 25.34
N GLY A 10 -0.03 17.75 24.89
CA GLY A 10 -0.82 16.74 24.20
C GLY A 10 -0.44 16.71 22.72
N ALA A 11 0.47 15.82 22.35
CA ALA A 11 0.74 15.50 20.95
C ALA A 11 -0.56 14.96 20.29
N THR A 12 -1.13 15.75 19.40
CA THR A 12 -2.34 15.36 18.65
C THR A 12 -1.92 14.38 17.57
N LYS A 13 -2.26 13.09 17.76
CA LYS A 13 -2.21 12.08 16.69
C LYS A 13 -3.06 12.59 15.51
N ALA A 14 -2.47 12.59 14.32
CA ALA A 14 -3.19 12.83 13.08
C ALA A 14 -4.38 11.86 13.00
N GLN A 15 -5.58 12.45 13.02
CA GLN A 15 -6.85 11.74 13.01
C GLN A 15 -7.07 11.18 11.61
N ASP A 16 -6.99 9.86 11.49
CA ASP A 16 -7.30 9.11 10.27
C ASP A 16 -8.70 9.51 9.81
N ARG A 17 -8.82 10.21 8.67
CA ARG A 17 -10.11 10.71 8.20
C ARG A 17 -10.99 9.52 7.82
N SER A 18 -12.08 9.37 8.56
CA SER A 18 -13.10 8.34 8.50
C SER A 18 -13.42 7.84 7.09
N SER A 19 -13.23 6.53 6.85
CA SER A 19 -13.83 5.80 5.74
C SER A 19 -15.34 6.03 5.73
N VAL A 20 -15.91 6.47 4.60
CA VAL A 20 -17.36 6.46 4.43
C VAL A 20 -17.76 4.99 4.21
N ALA A 21 -18.61 4.45 5.08
CA ALA A 21 -19.18 3.12 4.85
C ALA A 21 -20.10 3.19 3.62
N GLY A 22 -19.70 2.56 2.52
CA GLY A 22 -20.44 2.53 1.27
C GLY A 22 -19.90 1.44 0.35
N ASN A 23 -20.73 0.96 -0.57
CA ASN A 23 -20.26 0.10 -1.65
C ASN A 23 -19.56 0.97 -2.67
N PHE A 24 -18.29 0.69 -2.94
CA PHE A 24 -17.48 1.44 -3.90
C PHE A 24 -17.11 0.54 -5.06
N VAL A 25 -17.11 1.09 -6.27
CA VAL A 25 -16.67 0.42 -7.49
C VAL A 25 -15.57 1.25 -8.14
N LEU A 26 -14.47 0.62 -8.51
CA LEU A 26 -13.43 1.25 -9.31
C LEU A 26 -13.76 1.13 -10.79
N LEU A 27 -13.73 2.25 -11.50
CA LEU A 27 -13.64 2.29 -12.95
C LEU A 27 -12.22 2.71 -13.34
N LEU A 28 -11.61 2.00 -14.28
CA LEU A 28 -10.31 2.35 -14.85
C LEU A 28 -10.44 2.38 -16.38
N ASP A 29 -10.08 3.50 -17.00
CA ASP A 29 -10.24 3.77 -18.44
C ASP A 29 -11.65 3.40 -18.96
N GLY A 30 -12.68 3.66 -18.15
CA GLY A 30 -14.09 3.38 -18.46
C GLY A 30 -14.55 1.93 -18.22
N GLN A 31 -13.65 1.02 -17.84
CA GLN A 31 -13.98 -0.38 -17.54
C GLN A 31 -14.18 -0.60 -16.04
N VAL A 32 -15.16 -1.44 -15.67
CA VAL A 32 -15.37 -1.84 -14.27
C VAL A 32 -14.23 -2.73 -13.82
N CYS A 33 -13.54 -2.29 -12.77
CA CYS A 33 -12.36 -2.95 -12.23
C CYS A 33 -12.56 -3.71 -10.94
N GLY A 34 -13.75 -3.64 -10.35
CA GLY A 34 -14.14 -4.43 -9.19
C GLY A 34 -14.70 -3.58 -8.06
N VAL A 35 -15.21 -4.28 -7.05
CA VAL A 35 -15.73 -3.68 -5.83
C VAL A 35 -14.56 -3.42 -4.88
N LEU A 36 -14.52 -2.23 -4.29
CA LEU A 36 -13.50 -1.85 -3.31
C LEU A 36 -14.02 -2.10 -1.90
N ARG A 37 -13.11 -2.48 -1.00
CA ARG A 37 -13.40 -2.57 0.44
C ARG A 37 -13.61 -1.19 1.05
N SER A 38 -12.80 -0.22 0.63
CA SER A 38 -12.89 1.17 1.04
C SER A 38 -12.29 2.08 -0.03
N ALA A 39 -12.74 3.33 -0.06
CA ALA A 39 -12.16 4.39 -0.87
C ALA A 39 -12.29 5.74 -0.16
N THR A 40 -11.21 6.49 -0.08
CA THR A 40 -11.14 7.82 0.56
C THR A 40 -10.27 8.79 -0.23
N GLY A 41 -10.41 10.08 0.04
CA GLY A 41 -9.59 11.13 -0.59
C GLY A 41 -10.13 11.62 -1.93
N GLY A 42 -9.25 12.18 -2.76
CA GLY A 42 -9.62 12.82 -4.04
C GLY A 42 -10.33 14.17 -3.90
N GLY A 43 -10.25 14.82 -2.74
CA GLY A 43 -10.75 16.17 -2.53
C GLY A 43 -9.91 17.23 -3.23
N ALA A 44 -10.55 18.30 -3.70
CA ALA A 44 -9.85 19.49 -4.21
C ALA A 44 -9.68 20.51 -3.07
N THR A 45 -8.46 21.02 -2.90
CA THR A 45 -8.10 22.04 -1.92
C THR A 45 -7.32 23.17 -2.60
N ALA A 46 -7.12 24.30 -1.93
CA ALA A 46 -6.26 25.38 -2.43
C ALA A 46 -5.66 26.13 -1.24
N ASP A 47 -4.41 26.57 -1.37
CA ASP A 47 -3.75 27.35 -0.33
C ASP A 47 -4.34 28.76 -0.25
N VAL A 48 -4.44 29.32 0.95
CA VAL A 48 -4.89 30.70 1.16
C VAL A 48 -3.67 31.63 1.11
N ILE A 49 -3.63 32.50 0.11
CA ILE A 49 -2.58 33.50 -0.08
C ILE A 49 -3.00 34.81 0.59
N ASN A 50 -2.11 35.35 1.42
CA ASN A 50 -2.30 36.60 2.16
C ASN A 50 -1.50 37.73 1.49
N GLU A 51 -2.19 38.76 1.01
CA GLU A 51 -1.57 39.96 0.44
C GLU A 51 -1.66 41.13 1.42
N ALA A 52 -0.49 41.56 1.92
CA ALA A 52 -0.39 42.76 2.74
C ALA A 52 -0.47 44.01 1.84
N ARG A 53 -1.38 44.94 2.15
CA ARG A 53 -1.40 46.27 1.53
C ARG A 53 -1.10 47.33 2.58
N GLY A 54 0.07 47.96 2.45
CA GLY A 54 0.36 49.26 3.05
C GLY A 54 -0.12 49.45 4.49
N SER A 55 -0.74 50.61 4.76
CA SER A 55 -1.14 51.06 6.11
C SER A 55 -2.49 50.54 6.61
N ASP A 56 -3.14 49.60 5.90
CA ASP A 56 -4.44 49.08 6.32
C ASP A 56 -4.28 47.90 7.30
N TRP A 57 -5.05 47.87 8.38
CA TRP A 57 -5.06 46.76 9.36
C TRP A 57 -5.70 45.46 8.84
N THR A 58 -6.08 45.38 7.56
CA THR A 58 -6.77 44.21 6.97
C THR A 58 -5.96 43.58 5.83
N THR A 59 -5.66 42.29 5.96
CA THR A 59 -4.97 41.50 4.93
C THR A 59 -5.97 40.93 3.94
N ARG A 60 -5.75 41.17 2.64
CA ARG A 60 -6.58 40.52 1.61
C ARG A 60 -6.19 39.06 1.46
N LYS A 61 -7.20 38.21 1.33
CA LYS A 61 -7.03 36.77 1.14
C LYS A 61 -7.59 36.36 -0.21
N HIS A 62 -6.84 35.55 -0.94
CA HIS A 62 -7.33 34.86 -2.13
C HIS A 62 -6.80 33.43 -2.16
N LEU A 63 -7.39 32.56 -2.99
CA LEU A 63 -6.96 31.18 -3.13
C LEU A 63 -5.87 31.07 -4.21
N GLY A 64 -4.88 30.23 -3.93
CA GLY A 64 -3.93 29.77 -4.94
C GLY A 64 -4.55 28.76 -5.91
N SER A 65 -3.71 28.15 -6.75
CA SER A 65 -4.13 27.09 -7.67
C SER A 65 -4.69 25.88 -6.92
N PRO A 66 -5.71 25.19 -7.47
CA PRO A 66 -6.23 23.95 -6.88
C PRO A 66 -5.15 22.87 -6.76
N LYS A 67 -5.20 22.14 -5.66
CA LYS A 67 -4.45 20.92 -5.36
C LYS A 67 -5.44 19.77 -5.16
N TYR A 68 -5.05 18.57 -5.56
CA TYR A 68 -5.91 17.40 -5.46
C TYR A 68 -5.29 16.38 -4.52
N GLU A 69 -6.05 16.02 -3.48
CA GLU A 69 -5.64 15.01 -2.50
C GLU A 69 -5.54 13.63 -3.19
N GLU A 70 -4.65 12.78 -2.69
CA GLU A 70 -4.56 11.40 -3.15
C GLU A 70 -5.86 10.64 -2.88
N ILE A 71 -6.12 9.63 -3.71
CA ILE A 71 -7.22 8.68 -3.51
C ILE A 71 -6.61 7.41 -2.93
N THR A 72 -7.04 6.99 -1.75
CA THR A 72 -6.65 5.71 -1.15
C THR A 72 -7.77 4.70 -1.37
N ILE A 73 -7.45 3.55 -1.97
CA ILE A 73 -8.38 2.45 -2.18
C ILE A 73 -7.88 1.17 -1.53
N GLN A 74 -8.81 0.34 -1.04
CA GLN A 74 -8.52 -1.03 -0.62
C GLN A 74 -9.20 -2.03 -1.55
N VAL A 75 -8.43 -2.94 -2.12
CA VAL A 75 -8.86 -3.86 -3.17
C VAL A 75 -8.47 -5.30 -2.87
N GLY A 76 -9.36 -6.25 -3.21
CA GLY A 76 -9.12 -7.69 -3.07
C GLY A 76 -8.22 -8.26 -4.17
N MET A 77 -8.22 -9.60 -4.31
CA MET A 77 -7.55 -10.36 -5.39
C MET A 77 -8.45 -10.61 -6.61
N ASP A 78 -9.66 -10.06 -6.60
CA ASP A 78 -10.72 -10.22 -7.58
C ASP A 78 -10.89 -8.99 -8.50
N ALA A 79 -9.98 -8.02 -8.42
CA ALA A 79 -10.01 -6.86 -9.30
C ALA A 79 -9.64 -7.22 -10.75
N CYS A 80 -9.91 -6.29 -11.66
CA CYS A 80 -9.55 -6.44 -13.07
C CYS A 80 -8.04 -6.61 -13.26
N SER A 81 -7.67 -7.33 -14.33
CA SER A 81 -6.28 -7.42 -14.78
C SER A 81 -5.67 -6.06 -15.10
N GLY A 82 -6.48 -5.07 -15.52
CA GLY A 82 -6.02 -3.71 -15.77
C GLY A 82 -5.41 -3.01 -14.55
N LEU A 83 -5.97 -3.25 -13.35
CA LEU A 83 -5.44 -2.69 -12.11
C LEU A 83 -4.13 -3.36 -11.71
N TYR A 84 -4.07 -4.70 -11.75
CA TYR A 84 -2.83 -5.42 -11.41
C TYR A 84 -1.72 -5.18 -12.43
N GLY A 85 -2.06 -5.04 -13.72
CA GLY A 85 -1.10 -4.62 -14.74
C GLY A 85 -0.55 -3.23 -14.47
N TRP A 86 -1.39 -2.31 -13.98
CA TRP A 86 -0.94 -0.96 -13.60
C TRP A 86 -0.04 -0.98 -12.34
N ILE A 87 -0.37 -1.81 -11.34
CA ILE A 87 0.48 -2.06 -10.17
C ILE A 87 1.83 -2.64 -10.59
N ALA A 88 1.83 -3.69 -11.41
CA ALA A 88 3.04 -4.33 -11.90
C ALA A 88 3.91 -3.35 -12.70
N ALA A 89 3.31 -2.51 -13.55
CA ALA A 89 4.03 -1.47 -14.29
C ALA A 89 4.67 -0.44 -13.33
N ALA A 90 3.96 -0.02 -12.28
CA ALA A 90 4.51 0.89 -11.27
C ALA A 90 5.71 0.29 -10.53
N LEU A 91 5.62 -0.98 -10.11
CA LEU A 91 6.71 -1.69 -9.42
C LEU A 91 7.93 -1.95 -10.33
N ASN A 92 7.74 -2.03 -11.64
CA ASN A 92 8.82 -2.18 -12.62
C ASN A 92 9.37 -0.85 -13.14
N ASN A 93 9.05 0.28 -12.49
CA ASN A 93 9.43 1.64 -12.90
C ASN A 93 8.96 2.00 -14.33
N GLN A 94 7.86 1.40 -14.77
CA GLN A 94 7.16 1.64 -16.04
C GLN A 94 5.82 2.33 -15.79
N SER A 95 5.79 3.25 -14.82
CA SER A 95 4.57 3.93 -14.36
C SER A 95 3.85 4.63 -15.52
N SER A 96 2.59 4.25 -15.72
CA SER A 96 1.68 4.87 -16.70
C SER A 96 0.61 5.69 -15.99
N ARG A 97 0.08 6.71 -16.68
CA ARG A 97 -1.07 7.46 -16.19
C ARG A 97 -2.37 6.78 -16.55
N LYS A 98 -3.36 6.88 -15.65
CA LYS A 98 -4.70 6.34 -15.86
C LYS A 98 -5.78 7.34 -15.50
N ASN A 99 -6.88 7.24 -16.24
CA ASN A 99 -8.12 7.95 -15.94
C ASN A 99 -9.10 6.95 -15.34
N GLY A 100 -10.04 7.43 -14.54
CA GLY A 100 -11.03 6.55 -13.96
C GLY A 100 -11.96 7.25 -13.01
N ALA A 101 -12.70 6.44 -12.25
CA ALA A 101 -13.59 6.96 -11.24
C ALA A 101 -13.71 5.98 -10.06
N VAL A 102 -13.85 6.54 -8.86
CA VAL A 102 -14.40 5.81 -7.72
C VAL A 102 -15.88 6.12 -7.66
N VAL A 103 -16.70 5.09 -7.85
CA VAL A 103 -18.17 5.20 -7.91
C VAL A 103 -18.75 4.70 -6.60
N THR A 104 -19.50 5.55 -5.91
CA THR A 104 -20.33 5.16 -4.76
C THR A 104 -21.67 4.66 -5.26
N VAL A 105 -22.05 3.45 -4.86
CA VAL A 105 -23.30 2.81 -5.26
C VAL A 105 -24.16 2.46 -4.06
N ASP A 106 -25.46 2.30 -4.30
CA ASP A 106 -26.42 1.80 -3.31
C ASP A 106 -26.38 0.26 -3.17
N TYR A 107 -27.39 -0.31 -2.51
CA TYR A 107 -27.53 -1.75 -2.34
C TYR A 107 -27.81 -2.50 -3.65
N ASP A 108 -28.44 -1.84 -4.64
CA ASP A 108 -28.78 -2.40 -5.95
C ASP A 108 -27.65 -2.20 -6.99
N TYR A 109 -26.50 -1.69 -6.55
CA TYR A 109 -25.40 -1.21 -7.41
C TYR A 109 -25.80 -0.06 -8.34
N LYS A 110 -26.78 0.77 -7.95
CA LYS A 110 -27.08 2.02 -8.68
C LYS A 110 -26.19 3.14 -8.17
N GLU A 111 -25.67 3.93 -9.09
CA GLU A 111 -24.78 5.02 -8.78
C GLU A 111 -25.45 6.15 -7.99
N ILE A 112 -24.88 6.46 -6.83
CA ILE A 112 -25.26 7.61 -5.98
C ILE A 112 -24.38 8.82 -6.30
N SER A 113 -23.07 8.62 -6.45
CA SER A 113 -22.10 9.65 -6.80
C SER A 113 -20.81 9.04 -7.31
N ARG A 114 -19.95 9.84 -7.94
CA ARG A 114 -18.59 9.43 -8.29
C ARG A 114 -17.57 10.54 -8.06
N VAL A 115 -16.34 10.13 -7.85
CA VAL A 115 -15.15 11.00 -7.98
C VAL A 115 -14.38 10.50 -9.18
N GLU A 116 -14.40 11.28 -10.26
CA GLU A 116 -13.56 11.06 -11.43
C GLU A 116 -12.15 11.55 -11.13
N PHE A 117 -11.16 10.81 -11.60
CA PHE A 117 -9.75 11.16 -11.49
C PHE A 117 -9.08 11.12 -12.87
N PHE A 118 -8.18 12.07 -13.09
CA PHE A 118 -7.52 12.26 -14.37
C PHE A 118 -6.00 12.23 -14.21
N ASN A 119 -5.34 11.59 -15.17
CA ASN A 119 -3.90 11.43 -15.26
C ASN A 119 -3.25 10.88 -13.98
N ALA A 120 -3.95 10.02 -13.24
CA ALA A 120 -3.45 9.51 -11.98
C ALA A 120 -2.23 8.62 -12.18
N LEU A 121 -1.26 8.74 -11.26
CA LEU A 121 -0.17 7.80 -11.06
C LEU A 121 -0.44 7.00 -9.79
N ILE A 122 0.05 5.76 -9.70
CA ILE A 122 0.12 5.07 -8.41
C ILE A 122 1.27 5.68 -7.62
N SER A 123 1.00 6.15 -6.40
CA SER A 123 2.01 6.70 -5.48
C SER A 123 2.42 5.73 -4.38
N GLU A 124 1.57 4.75 -4.06
CA GLU A 124 1.81 3.82 -2.96
C GLU A 124 1.11 2.48 -3.21
N ILE A 125 1.80 1.38 -2.92
CA ILE A 125 1.26 0.02 -2.88
C ILE A 125 1.57 -0.59 -1.51
N GLY A 126 0.55 -0.72 -0.67
CA GLY A 126 0.60 -1.38 0.63
C GLY A 126 0.17 -2.84 0.54
N PHE A 127 1.10 -3.74 0.85
CA PHE A 127 0.85 -5.16 0.99
C PHE A 127 0.48 -5.47 2.45
N PRO A 128 -0.62 -6.21 2.68
CA PRO A 128 -1.07 -6.52 4.03
C PRO A 128 -0.10 -7.48 4.72
N ALA A 129 -0.15 -7.49 6.06
CA ALA A 129 0.54 -8.52 6.84
C ALA A 129 -0.03 -9.90 6.51
N MET A 130 0.85 -10.90 6.42
CA MET A 130 0.48 -12.30 6.27
C MET A 130 0.70 -12.98 7.62
N ASP A 131 -0.28 -13.75 8.08
CA ASP A 131 -0.25 -14.38 9.39
C ASP A 131 -1.04 -15.69 9.35
N GLY A 132 -0.36 -16.81 9.61
CA GLY A 132 -0.94 -18.15 9.58
C GLY A 132 -2.08 -18.37 10.58
N SER A 133 -2.20 -17.51 11.60
CA SER A 133 -3.27 -17.58 12.60
C SER A 133 -4.47 -16.67 12.29
N ALA A 134 -4.31 -15.71 11.36
CA ALA A 134 -5.34 -14.73 11.07
C ALA A 134 -6.43 -15.26 10.12
N LYS A 135 -7.67 -14.88 10.40
CA LYS A 135 -8.90 -15.39 9.75
C LYS A 135 -9.70 -14.31 9.01
N GLU A 136 -9.37 -13.06 9.24
CA GLU A 136 -10.03 -11.91 8.60
C GLU A 136 -9.47 -11.68 7.20
N PRO A 137 -10.31 -11.39 6.19
CA PRO A 137 -9.83 -11.07 4.85
C PRO A 137 -8.90 -9.86 4.84
N VAL A 138 -7.91 -9.90 3.96
CA VAL A 138 -6.96 -8.79 3.73
C VAL A 138 -7.12 -8.21 2.33
N TYR A 139 -6.58 -6.99 2.15
CA TYR A 139 -6.71 -6.19 0.94
C TYR A 139 -5.39 -5.49 0.64
N LEU A 140 -5.11 -5.25 -0.64
CA LEU A 140 -4.05 -4.33 -1.07
C LEU A 140 -4.54 -2.91 -0.82
N THR A 141 -3.67 -2.07 -0.27
CA THR A 141 -3.89 -0.63 -0.22
C THR A 141 -3.18 0.00 -1.42
N VAL A 142 -3.89 0.76 -2.24
CA VAL A 142 -3.29 1.47 -3.38
C VAL A 142 -3.61 2.95 -3.24
N LYS A 143 -2.60 3.82 -3.31
CA LYS A 143 -2.80 5.27 -3.39
C LYS A 143 -2.59 5.76 -4.81
N LEU A 144 -3.53 6.57 -5.25
CA LEU A 144 -3.54 7.20 -6.56
C LEU A 144 -3.28 8.70 -6.37
N SER A 145 -2.34 9.24 -7.11
CA SER A 145 -2.01 10.67 -7.15
C SER A 145 -2.52 11.27 -8.46
N PRO A 146 -3.77 11.77 -8.50
CA PRO A 146 -4.35 12.39 -9.68
C PRO A 146 -3.80 13.80 -9.92
N GLU A 147 -3.85 14.27 -11.17
CA GLU A 147 -3.61 15.68 -11.49
C GLU A 147 -4.88 16.52 -11.37
N GLN A 148 -6.04 15.87 -11.50
CA GLN A 148 -7.33 16.49 -11.31
C GLN A 148 -8.33 15.47 -10.80
N THR A 149 -9.24 15.91 -9.93
CA THR A 149 -10.45 15.17 -9.61
C THR A 149 -11.70 16.00 -9.87
N ARG A 150 -12.81 15.32 -10.15
CA ARG A 150 -14.13 15.93 -10.29
C ARG A 150 -15.16 15.08 -9.58
N ARG A 151 -15.86 15.67 -8.61
CA ARG A 151 -17.01 15.03 -7.97
C ARG A 151 -18.26 15.26 -8.81
N MET A 152 -18.98 14.18 -9.10
CA MET A 152 -20.22 14.20 -9.88
C MET A 152 -21.34 13.54 -9.06
N LYS A 153 -22.56 14.10 -9.18
CA LYS A 153 -23.77 13.45 -8.67
C LYS A 153 -24.09 12.25 -9.57
N GLY A 154 -24.48 11.14 -8.96
CA GLY A 154 -24.85 9.93 -9.68
C GLY A 154 -26.18 10.09 -10.39
N GLY A 155 -26.27 9.47 -11.57
CA GLY A 155 -27.51 9.42 -12.36
C GLY A 155 -28.45 8.26 -11.99
N GLY A 156 -28.11 7.44 -10.99
CA GLY A 156 -28.87 6.23 -10.64
C GLY A 156 -28.70 5.05 -11.61
N ALA A 157 -27.77 5.15 -12.56
CA ALA A 157 -27.45 4.08 -13.50
C ALA A 157 -26.88 2.87 -12.74
N LYS A 158 -27.29 1.66 -13.14
CA LYS A 158 -26.80 0.42 -12.55
C LYS A 158 -25.37 0.14 -13.03
N VAL A 159 -24.46 -0.09 -12.09
CA VAL A 159 -23.08 -0.48 -12.36
C VAL A 159 -23.00 -2.00 -12.38
N ASN A 160 -22.58 -2.56 -13.51
CA ASN A 160 -22.44 -4.01 -13.67
C ASN A 160 -21.10 -4.48 -13.10
N VAL A 161 -21.10 -4.91 -11.84
CA VAL A 161 -19.89 -5.38 -11.13
C VAL A 161 -19.52 -6.86 -11.39
N GLY A 162 -20.24 -7.53 -12.29
CA GLY A 162 -20.07 -8.97 -12.53
C GLY A 162 -20.49 -9.84 -11.33
N THR A 163 -20.60 -11.14 -11.55
CA THR A 163 -20.98 -12.13 -10.51
C THR A 163 -19.78 -12.90 -9.97
N SER A 164 -18.54 -12.42 -10.20
CA SER A 164 -17.35 -13.03 -9.62
C SER A 164 -17.50 -12.98 -8.10
N GLN A 165 -17.69 -14.13 -7.46
CA GLN A 165 -17.65 -14.20 -6.00
C GLN A 165 -16.34 -13.57 -5.56
N GLN A 166 -16.43 -12.57 -4.67
CA GLN A 166 -15.25 -11.92 -4.11
C GLN A 166 -14.29 -13.00 -3.64
N LYS A 167 -13.13 -13.11 -4.30
CA LYS A 167 -12.13 -14.12 -3.94
C LYS A 167 -11.65 -13.76 -2.54
N ARG A 168 -12.13 -14.52 -1.55
CA ARG A 168 -11.74 -14.30 -0.16
C ARG A 168 -10.23 -14.51 -0.04
N TRP A 169 -9.52 -13.39 0.11
CA TRP A 169 -8.08 -13.38 0.28
C TRP A 169 -7.77 -13.40 1.77
N LEU A 170 -7.24 -14.54 2.24
CA LEU A 170 -6.91 -14.74 3.65
C LEU A 170 -5.41 -14.55 3.89
N PRO A 171 -5.04 -13.89 5.02
CA PRO A 171 -3.64 -13.68 5.40
C PRO A 171 -2.92 -14.99 5.77
N SER A 172 -3.66 -16.06 6.04
CA SER A 172 -3.11 -17.38 6.39
C SER A 172 -2.79 -18.26 5.19
N ASN A 173 -3.23 -17.89 3.98
CA ASN A 173 -3.01 -18.67 2.77
C ASN A 173 -1.90 -18.04 1.93
N PHE A 174 -0.67 -18.30 2.33
CA PHE A 174 0.51 -17.80 1.63
C PHE A 174 1.63 -18.82 1.58
N ARG A 175 2.53 -18.61 0.63
CA ARG A 175 3.80 -19.32 0.54
C ARG A 175 4.92 -18.32 0.42
N PHE A 176 5.92 -18.47 1.27
CA PHE A 176 7.11 -17.63 1.26
C PHE A 176 8.35 -18.47 1.03
N GLN A 177 9.21 -18.01 0.14
CA GLN A 177 10.44 -18.70 -0.23
C GLN A 177 11.57 -17.70 -0.39
N ILE A 178 12.75 -18.06 0.10
CA ILE A 178 14.02 -17.40 -0.18
C ILE A 178 14.99 -18.51 -0.60
N ALA A 179 15.65 -18.32 -1.73
CA ALA A 179 16.55 -19.30 -2.31
C ALA A 179 17.62 -19.74 -1.30
N GLY A 180 17.75 -21.05 -1.09
CA GLY A 180 18.70 -21.64 -0.15
C GLY A 180 18.33 -21.49 1.33
N LEU A 181 17.07 -21.18 1.63
CA LEU A 181 16.47 -21.19 2.97
C LEU A 181 15.14 -21.96 3.01
N ASP A 182 14.90 -22.86 2.05
CA ASP A 182 13.59 -23.49 1.82
C ASP A 182 13.00 -24.18 3.07
N ALA A 183 13.83 -24.88 3.84
CA ALA A 183 13.42 -25.53 5.08
C ALA A 183 12.97 -24.53 6.16
N ALA A 184 13.56 -23.33 6.19
CA ALA A 184 13.18 -22.26 7.11
C ALA A 184 11.95 -21.50 6.61
N THR A 185 11.92 -21.12 5.33
CA THR A 185 10.87 -20.26 4.77
C THR A 185 9.52 -20.97 4.65
N THR A 186 9.50 -22.29 4.51
CA THR A 186 8.26 -23.10 4.58
C THR A 186 7.62 -23.11 5.98
N ARG A 187 8.34 -22.67 7.02
CA ARG A 187 7.86 -22.56 8.40
C ARG A 187 7.55 -21.13 8.83
N VAL A 188 7.71 -20.15 7.93
CA VAL A 188 7.36 -18.76 8.21
C VAL A 188 5.87 -18.68 8.49
N ASN A 189 5.53 -18.14 9.66
CA ASN A 189 4.16 -18.04 10.13
C ASN A 189 3.62 -16.62 10.09
N ARG A 190 4.50 -15.62 9.92
CA ARG A 190 4.13 -14.22 9.81
C ARG A 190 5.09 -13.46 8.91
N ILE A 191 4.54 -12.56 8.10
CA ILE A 191 5.27 -11.53 7.36
C ILE A 191 4.57 -10.22 7.69
N GLU A 192 5.33 -9.22 8.13
CA GLU A 192 4.74 -7.92 8.45
C GLU A 192 4.20 -7.22 7.19
N ALA A 193 3.23 -6.35 7.38
CA ALA A 193 2.77 -5.46 6.31
C ALA A 193 3.92 -4.57 5.84
N PHE A 194 3.96 -4.27 4.55
CA PHE A 194 4.99 -3.42 3.98
C PHE A 194 4.41 -2.59 2.83
N THR A 195 5.03 -1.45 2.57
CA THR A 195 4.51 -0.46 1.63
C THR A 195 5.61 0.03 0.69
N VAL A 196 5.42 -0.22 -0.60
CA VAL A 196 6.29 0.33 -1.66
C VAL A 196 5.76 1.70 -2.04
N LYS A 197 6.61 2.71 -2.03
CA LYS A 197 6.24 4.08 -2.44
C LYS A 197 6.85 4.42 -3.79
N VAL A 198 6.04 4.96 -4.67
CA VAL A 198 6.49 5.61 -5.91
C VAL A 198 6.70 7.08 -5.57
N LYS A 199 7.95 7.54 -5.59
CA LYS A 199 8.26 8.96 -5.42
C LYS A 199 7.73 9.72 -6.62
N ILE A 200 6.81 10.65 -6.38
CA ILE A 200 6.26 11.52 -7.42
C ILE A 200 6.79 12.93 -7.19
N THR A 201 7.40 13.50 -8.22
CA THR A 201 7.81 14.91 -8.26
C THR A 201 6.85 15.70 -9.14
N GLU A 202 6.72 16.99 -8.87
CA GLU A 202 5.98 17.90 -9.75
C GLU A 202 6.98 18.62 -10.65
N GLY A 203 6.87 18.42 -11.96
CA GLY A 203 7.71 19.06 -12.96
C GLY A 203 6.97 20.15 -13.71
N GLY A 204 7.62 21.30 -13.95
CA GLY A 204 7.06 22.44 -14.69
C GLY A 204 6.66 23.60 -13.77
N GLY A 205 6.97 24.84 -14.20
CA GLY A 205 6.57 26.06 -13.49
C GLY A 205 5.23 26.58 -14.01
N GLY A 206 4.29 26.91 -13.12
CA GLY A 206 3.02 27.58 -13.46
C GLY A 206 1.78 26.73 -13.17
N ARG A 207 0.70 26.96 -13.93
CA ARG A 207 -0.61 26.27 -13.78
C ARG A 207 -0.62 24.84 -14.34
N ASP A 208 0.45 24.42 -15.02
CA ASP A 208 0.55 23.15 -15.76
C ASP A 208 1.62 22.22 -15.15
N ALA A 209 1.80 22.23 -13.83
CA ALA A 209 2.74 21.34 -13.16
C ALA A 209 2.30 19.87 -13.35
N GLN A 210 3.14 19.11 -14.05
CA GLN A 210 2.87 17.73 -14.41
C GLN A 210 3.57 16.78 -13.44
N LYS A 211 2.85 15.82 -12.88
CA LYS A 211 3.41 14.81 -11.94
C LYS A 211 4.34 13.82 -12.66
N GLN A 212 5.51 13.50 -12.12
CA GLN A 212 6.44 12.56 -12.74
C GLN A 212 6.94 11.55 -11.71
N PRO A 213 7.00 10.25 -12.05
CA PRO A 213 7.64 9.26 -11.19
C PRO A 213 9.16 9.51 -11.19
N ALA A 214 9.76 9.58 -10.00
CA ALA A 214 11.17 9.87 -9.80
C ALA A 214 11.96 8.69 -9.23
N GLY A 215 11.27 7.66 -8.74
CA GLY A 215 11.91 6.43 -8.24
C GLY A 215 10.99 5.62 -7.34
N LEU A 216 11.46 4.44 -6.94
CA LEU A 216 10.79 3.55 -5.99
C LEU A 216 11.52 3.57 -4.65
N GLU A 217 10.75 3.55 -3.58
CA GLU A 217 11.23 3.29 -2.22
C GLU A 217 10.63 1.98 -1.77
N ILE A 218 11.48 0.95 -1.70
CA ILE A 218 11.12 -0.38 -1.24
C ILE A 218 11.58 -0.49 0.22
N PRO A 219 10.66 -0.81 1.16
CA PRO A 219 11.00 -0.92 2.56
C PRO A 219 11.72 -2.24 2.83
N ASN A 220 12.36 -2.32 4.00
CA ASN A 220 12.77 -3.61 4.55
C ASN A 220 11.55 -4.49 4.81
N LEU A 221 11.73 -5.80 4.65
CA LEU A 221 10.73 -6.81 4.98
C LEU A 221 11.10 -7.49 6.29
N SER A 222 10.08 -7.86 7.07
CA SER A 222 10.26 -8.62 8.29
C SER A 222 9.37 -9.85 8.26
N PHE A 223 9.93 -10.99 8.65
CA PHE A 223 9.18 -12.23 8.78
C PHE A 223 9.58 -13.01 10.03
N THR A 224 8.68 -13.87 10.48
CA THR A 224 8.85 -14.65 11.72
C THR A 224 8.71 -16.14 11.42
N LEU A 225 9.59 -16.94 12.00
CA LEU A 225 9.55 -18.41 11.99
C LEU A 225 9.87 -19.00 13.37
N PRO A 226 9.52 -20.28 13.63
CA PRO A 226 9.96 -20.97 14.84
C PRO A 226 11.49 -21.09 14.89
N GLU A 227 12.08 -20.87 16.07
CA GLU A 227 13.53 -20.90 16.28
C GLU A 227 14.16 -22.25 15.92
N SER A 228 13.42 -23.36 16.07
CA SER A 228 13.87 -24.71 15.71
C SER A 228 14.14 -24.91 14.20
N TYR A 229 13.75 -23.96 13.35
CA TYR A 229 14.03 -23.97 11.92
C TYR A 229 14.95 -22.80 11.48
N ALA A 230 15.57 -22.10 12.44
CA ALA A 230 16.34 -20.89 12.17
C ALA A 230 17.84 -21.11 11.92
N ASP A 231 18.35 -22.34 12.02
CA ASP A 231 19.80 -22.62 11.86
C ASP A 231 20.40 -22.06 10.56
N ALA A 232 19.73 -22.28 9.43
CA ALA A 232 20.18 -21.76 8.14
C ALA A 232 20.11 -20.22 8.05
N VAL A 233 19.16 -19.60 8.78
CA VAL A 233 19.04 -18.15 8.88
C VAL A 233 20.16 -17.57 9.73
N TYR A 234 20.49 -18.21 10.86
CA TYR A 234 21.63 -17.82 11.70
C TYR A 234 22.95 -17.95 10.94
N ALA A 235 23.15 -19.04 10.19
CA ALA A 235 24.32 -19.22 9.35
C ALA A 235 24.42 -18.16 8.25
N TRP A 236 23.29 -17.79 7.63
CA TRP A 236 23.27 -16.70 6.65
C TRP A 236 23.58 -15.35 7.28
N HIS A 237 23.04 -15.04 8.46
CA HIS A 237 23.35 -13.81 9.18
C HIS A 237 24.82 -13.73 9.60
N GLU A 238 25.38 -14.82 10.11
CA GLU A 238 26.80 -14.93 10.47
C GLU A 238 27.70 -14.67 9.25
N ASP A 239 27.42 -15.28 8.11
CA ASP A 239 28.22 -15.09 6.89
C ASP A 239 28.07 -13.69 6.28
N PHE A 240 26.83 -13.23 6.13
CA PHE A 240 26.51 -12.02 5.40
C PHE A 240 26.78 -10.76 6.22
N VAL A 241 26.34 -10.72 7.48
CA VAL A 241 26.44 -9.53 8.34
C VAL A 241 27.73 -9.54 9.15
N ILE A 242 28.01 -10.64 9.86
CA ILE A 242 29.11 -10.68 10.84
C ILE A 242 30.47 -10.84 10.15
N LYS A 243 30.57 -11.73 9.15
CA LYS A 243 31.79 -11.90 8.35
C LYS A 243 31.92 -10.91 7.19
N GLY A 244 30.85 -10.17 6.88
CA GLY A 244 30.84 -9.14 5.84
C GLY A 244 30.82 -9.69 4.41
N ASN A 245 30.39 -10.93 4.18
CA ASN A 245 30.24 -11.50 2.84
C ASN A 245 28.93 -11.03 2.18
N ASN A 246 28.79 -9.72 1.99
CA ASN A 246 27.55 -9.05 1.59
C ASN A 246 27.61 -8.32 0.24
N SER A 247 28.53 -8.73 -0.65
CA SER A 247 28.51 -8.28 -2.05
C SER A 247 27.21 -8.72 -2.75
N ASP A 248 26.81 -8.04 -3.82
CA ASP A 248 25.60 -8.32 -4.62
C ASP A 248 25.45 -9.81 -5.00
N GLY A 249 26.55 -10.50 -5.33
CA GLY A 249 26.54 -11.93 -5.66
C GLY A 249 26.22 -12.89 -4.50
N LYS A 250 26.10 -12.38 -3.28
CA LYS A 250 25.74 -13.11 -2.05
C LYS A 250 24.31 -12.87 -1.61
N GLU A 251 23.62 -11.96 -2.28
CA GLU A 251 22.20 -11.71 -2.07
C GLU A 251 21.35 -12.85 -2.63
N ARG A 252 20.15 -12.99 -2.08
CA ARG A 252 19.23 -14.08 -2.43
C ARG A 252 18.05 -13.53 -3.22
N SER A 253 17.37 -14.41 -3.94
CA SER A 253 16.05 -14.13 -4.51
C SER A 253 14.97 -14.84 -3.71
N GLY A 254 13.74 -14.35 -3.78
CA GLY A 254 12.61 -14.94 -3.07
C GLY A 254 11.27 -14.67 -3.73
N THR A 255 10.23 -15.28 -3.20
CA THR A 255 8.86 -15.12 -3.67
C THR A 255 7.88 -15.12 -2.51
N LEU A 256 6.87 -14.27 -2.59
CA LEU A 256 5.68 -14.30 -1.76
C LEU A 256 4.47 -14.59 -2.64
N GLU A 257 3.81 -15.72 -2.42
CA GLU A 257 2.63 -16.13 -3.17
C GLU A 257 1.40 -16.07 -2.27
N TRP A 258 0.31 -15.51 -2.78
CA TRP A 258 -1.01 -15.55 -2.15
C TRP A 258 -1.82 -16.68 -2.76
N LEU A 259 -2.37 -17.54 -1.91
CA LEU A 259 -3.01 -18.77 -2.33
C LEU A 259 -4.51 -18.74 -2.11
N SER A 260 -5.23 -19.57 -2.87
CA SER A 260 -6.63 -19.88 -2.64
C SER A 260 -6.84 -20.56 -1.28
N PRO A 261 -8.09 -20.57 -0.76
CA PRO A 261 -8.41 -21.26 0.50
C PRO A 261 -8.04 -22.74 0.57
N ASP A 262 -8.05 -23.44 -0.56
CA ASP A 262 -7.60 -24.84 -0.67
C ASP A 262 -6.08 -24.98 -0.90
N GLN A 263 -5.36 -23.85 -0.95
CA GLN A 263 -3.92 -23.72 -1.17
C GLN A 263 -3.40 -24.33 -2.49
N ARG A 264 -4.28 -24.54 -3.47
CA ARG A 264 -3.93 -25.14 -4.77
C ARG A 264 -3.68 -24.12 -5.86
N ALA A 265 -4.46 -23.03 -5.90
CA ALA A 265 -4.33 -21.98 -6.89
C ALA A 265 -3.57 -20.78 -6.29
N THR A 266 -2.72 -20.16 -7.10
CA THR A 266 -2.07 -18.90 -6.75
C THR A 266 -2.93 -17.73 -7.23
N TYR A 267 -3.38 -16.88 -6.32
CA TYR A 267 -4.13 -15.66 -6.61
C TYR A 267 -3.23 -14.50 -7.05
N GLY A 268 -2.01 -14.45 -6.52
CA GLY A 268 -1.00 -13.48 -6.94
C GLY A 268 0.37 -13.89 -6.43
N LYS A 269 1.41 -13.30 -7.01
CA LYS A 269 2.80 -13.59 -6.67
C LYS A 269 3.60 -12.30 -6.68
N LEU A 270 4.45 -12.13 -5.69
CA LEU A 270 5.46 -11.09 -5.66
C LEU A 270 6.83 -11.75 -5.73
N ASN A 271 7.61 -11.34 -6.73
CA ASN A 271 9.01 -11.71 -6.86
C ASN A 271 9.86 -10.69 -6.10
N LEU A 272 10.78 -11.18 -5.29
CA LEU A 272 11.71 -10.40 -4.47
C LEU A 272 13.12 -10.69 -4.97
N ARG A 273 13.89 -9.65 -5.26
CA ARG A 273 15.27 -9.78 -5.77
C ARG A 273 16.23 -8.99 -4.90
N ASN A 274 17.48 -9.42 -4.88
CA ASN A 274 18.55 -8.75 -4.14
C ASN A 274 18.19 -8.62 -2.66
N ILE A 275 17.89 -9.78 -2.05
CA ILE A 275 17.54 -9.87 -0.64
C ILE A 275 18.81 -10.07 0.18
N GLY A 276 19.11 -9.13 1.07
CA GLY A 276 20.15 -9.26 2.08
C GLY A 276 19.58 -9.25 3.49
N ILE A 277 20.15 -10.08 4.36
CA ILE A 277 19.74 -10.17 5.77
C ILE A 277 20.36 -9.02 6.57
N ILE A 278 19.55 -8.38 7.40
CA ILE A 278 19.95 -7.22 8.22
C ILE A 278 20.13 -7.65 9.66
N ARG A 279 19.13 -8.38 10.18
CA ARG A 279 19.05 -8.67 11.61
C ARG A 279 18.28 -9.96 11.84
N VAL A 280 18.71 -10.68 12.88
CA VAL A 280 17.96 -11.78 13.47
C VAL A 280 17.75 -11.47 14.95
N SER A 281 16.52 -11.56 15.44
CA SER A 281 16.21 -11.35 16.85
C SER A 281 15.21 -12.37 17.37
N SER A 282 15.46 -12.89 18.58
CA SER A 282 14.53 -13.77 19.26
C SER A 282 13.30 -12.98 19.75
N GLU A 283 12.12 -13.52 19.51
CA GLU A 283 10.87 -13.06 20.10
C GLU A 283 10.47 -14.06 21.20
N PRO A 284 10.13 -13.58 22.41
CA PRO A 284 9.70 -14.47 23.48
C PRO A 284 8.43 -15.23 23.05
N GLY A 285 8.43 -16.54 23.27
CA GLY A 285 7.20 -17.33 23.18
C GLY A 285 6.24 -16.92 24.30
N THR A 286 4.95 -16.88 24.02
CA THR A 286 3.91 -16.74 25.05
C THR A 286 3.45 -18.12 25.51
N GLY A 287 3.79 -18.53 26.74
CA GLY A 287 3.34 -19.81 27.32
C GLY A 287 4.02 -21.03 26.68
N GLU A 288 3.25 -22.05 26.27
CA GLU A 288 3.72 -23.28 25.61
C GLU A 288 4.18 -23.07 24.15
N SER A 289 4.06 -21.87 23.59
CA SER A 289 4.46 -21.62 22.21
C SER A 289 5.97 -21.69 22.04
N ALA A 290 6.44 -22.43 21.04
CA ALA A 290 7.84 -22.48 20.66
C ALA A 290 8.42 -21.07 20.48
N LYS A 291 9.66 -20.88 20.93
CA LYS A 291 10.42 -19.64 20.70
C LYS A 291 10.42 -19.30 19.21
N ARG A 292 10.31 -18.01 18.90
CA ARG A 292 10.26 -17.50 17.53
C ARG A 292 11.44 -16.60 17.26
N VAL A 293 11.77 -16.50 16.00
CA VAL A 293 12.83 -15.63 15.50
C VAL A 293 12.21 -14.70 14.48
N ARG A 294 12.39 -13.40 14.69
CA ARG A 294 12.13 -12.36 13.72
C ARG A 294 13.38 -12.12 12.90
N VAL A 295 13.21 -12.08 11.59
CA VAL A 295 14.25 -11.83 10.60
C VAL A 295 13.87 -10.57 9.83
N ASP A 296 14.77 -9.60 9.81
CA ASP A 296 14.64 -8.39 9.01
C ASP A 296 15.60 -8.48 7.82
N VAL A 297 15.09 -8.18 6.61
CA VAL A 297 15.83 -8.21 5.35
C VAL A 297 15.58 -6.92 4.56
N TYR A 298 16.55 -6.48 3.76
CA TYR A 298 16.28 -5.50 2.70
C TYR A 298 15.93 -6.21 1.40
N VAL A 299 15.26 -5.51 0.49
CA VAL A 299 14.93 -5.97 -0.86
C VAL A 299 15.13 -4.80 -1.82
N GLU A 300 15.90 -4.98 -2.90
CA GLU A 300 16.13 -3.88 -3.84
C GLU A 300 15.09 -3.78 -4.95
N THR A 301 14.48 -4.90 -5.33
CA THR A 301 13.47 -4.91 -6.39
C THR A 301 12.35 -5.88 -6.07
N VAL A 302 11.13 -5.43 -6.33
CA VAL A 302 9.91 -6.22 -6.24
C VAL A 302 9.18 -6.23 -7.57
N GLY A 303 8.54 -7.35 -7.94
CA GLY A 303 7.75 -7.45 -9.17
C GLY A 303 6.51 -8.31 -8.96
N PHE A 304 5.35 -7.78 -9.34
CA PHE A 304 4.03 -8.43 -9.19
C PHE A 304 3.64 -9.17 -10.47
#